data_AF-A0A336N3I9-F1
#
_entry.id   AF-A0A336N3I9-F1
#
_cell.length_a   1.000
_cell.length_b   1.000
_cell.length_c   1.000
_cell.angle_alpha   90.00
_cell.angle_beta   90.00
_cell.angle_gamma   90.00
#
_symmetry.space_group_name_H-M   'P 1'
#
loop_
_entity.id
_entity.type
_entity.pdbx_description
1 polymer ?
#
loop_
_entity_poly.entity_id
_entity_poly.type
_entity_poly.pdbx_seq_one_letter_code
_entity_poly.pdbx_strand_id
1 'polypeptide(L)' 'MAKYLVRLDCTVEFAIEAENMQQAMDACDLNNNDLTQMAHIITEVYDVIEVEPVPSKGDEYYD' A
#
# COMPACT_ATOMS: atom_id res chain seq x y z
N MET A 1 -20.67 2.72 -10.71
CA MET A 1 -19.48 3.54 -11.04
C MET A 1 -18.33 2.60 -11.32
N ALA A 2 -17.49 2.91 -12.31
CA ALA A 2 -16.30 2.11 -12.62
C ALA A 2 -15.33 2.12 -11.42
N LYS A 3 -14.62 1.02 -11.22
CA LYS A 3 -13.59 0.88 -10.19
C LYS A 3 -12.21 0.99 -10.84
N TYR A 4 -11.28 1.63 -10.15
CA TYR A 4 -9.90 1.77 -10.60
C TYR A 4 -8.95 1.43 -9.47
N LEU A 5 -7.82 0.81 -9.81
CA LEU A 5 -6.67 0.71 -8.91
C LEU A 5 -5.73 1.87 -9.23
N VAL A 6 -5.24 2.53 -8.18
CA VAL A 6 -4.34 3.68 -8.28
C VAL A 6 -3.05 3.33 -7.56
N ARG A 7 -1.90 3.56 -8.20
CA ARG A 7 -0.57 3.40 -7.62
C ARG A 7 0.09 4.77 -7.48
N LEU A 8 0.65 5.04 -6.30
CA LEU A 8 1.21 6.33 -5.93
C LEU A 8 2.68 6.17 -5.52
N ASP A 9 3.48 7.19 -5.79
CA ASP A 9 4.73 7.43 -5.08
C ASP A 9 4.45 8.42 -3.95
N CYS A 10 4.65 8.02 -2.69
CA CYS A 10 4.20 8.77 -1.52
C CYS A 10 4.99 8.48 -0.24
N THR A 11 4.92 9.42 0.71
CA THR A 11 5.39 9.22 2.08
C THR A 11 4.26 8.67 2.94
N VAL A 12 4.55 7.54 3.59
CA VAL A 12 3.63 6.86 4.50
C VAL A 12 4.22 6.88 5.90
N GLU A 13 3.40 7.28 6.86
CA GLU A 13 3.76 7.28 8.28
C GLU A 13 2.82 6.34 9.05
N PHE A 14 3.39 5.60 10.00
CA PHE A 14 2.66 4.76 10.94
C PHE A 14 3.44 4.65 12.25
N ALA A 15 2.71 4.43 13.35
CA ALA A 15 3.29 4.24 14.67
C ALA A 15 3.57 2.76 14.91
N ILE A 16 4.73 2.46 15.50
CA ILE A 16 5.13 1.10 15.90
C ILE A 16 5.47 1.11 17.39
N GLU A 17 4.90 0.16 18.12
CA GLU A 17 5.28 -0.11 19.50
C GLU A 17 6.42 -1.14 19.50
N ALA A 18 7.57 -0.77 20.05
CA ALA A 18 8.75 -1.61 20.16
C ALA A 18 9.59 -1.19 21.37
N GLU A 19 10.34 -2.13 21.96
CA GLU A 19 11.18 -1.86 23.13
C GLU A 19 12.46 -1.12 22.76
N ASN A 20 12.87 -1.18 21.49
CA ASN A 20 14.06 -0.52 20.95
C ASN A 20 13.98 -0.36 19.42
N MET A 21 14.93 0.41 18.87
CA MET A 21 14.98 0.71 17.44
C MET A 21 15.17 -0.52 16.56
N GLN A 22 15.91 -1.53 17.01
CA GLN A 22 16.14 -2.75 16.22
C GLN A 22 14.84 -3.53 16.04
N GLN A 23 14.07 -3.71 17.12
CA GLN A 23 12.75 -4.35 17.03
C GLN A 23 11.79 -3.57 16.12
N ALA A 24 11.81 -2.23 16.17
CA ALA A 24 11.01 -1.40 15.26
C ALA A 24 11.41 -1.61 13.79
N MET A 25 12.71 -1.70 13.50
CA MET A 25 13.21 -1.99 12.15
C MET A 25 12.84 -3.40 11.68
N ASP A 26 12.94 -4.40 12.56
CA ASP A 26 12.59 -5.78 12.24
C ASP A 26 11.09 -5.91 11.92
N ALA A 27 10.23 -5.15 12.61
CA ALA A 27 8.80 -5.06 12.28
C ALA A 27 8.52 -4.40 10.92
N CYS A 28 9.45 -3.57 10.43
CA CYS A 28 9.39 -2.92 9.11
C CYS A 28 9.97 -3.77 7.97
N ASP A 29 10.55 -4.94 8.25
CA ASP A 29 11.10 -5.80 7.21
C ASP A 29 9.98 -6.44 6.37
N LEU A 30 9.83 -5.95 5.15
CA LEU A 30 8.82 -6.39 4.18
C LEU A 30 8.95 -7.86 3.77
N ASN A 31 10.12 -8.48 3.96
CA ASN A 31 10.28 -9.90 3.68
C ASN A 31 9.55 -10.78 4.70
N ASN A 32 9.34 -10.25 5.90
CA ASN A 32 8.82 -10.98 7.04
C ASN A 32 7.45 -10.45 7.49
N ASN A 33 7.11 -9.20 7.19
CA ASN A 33 5.90 -8.54 7.68
C ASN A 33 5.12 -7.85 6.55
N ASP A 34 3.79 -7.94 6.64
CA ASP A 34 2.87 -7.21 5.78
C ASP A 34 2.49 -5.86 6.41
N LEU A 35 3.15 -4.79 5.97
CA LEU A 35 2.88 -3.44 6.45
C LEU A 35 1.50 -2.90 6.07
N THR A 36 0.82 -3.51 5.09
CA THR A 36 -0.51 -3.03 4.66
C THR A 36 -1.58 -3.21 5.73
N GLN A 37 -1.34 -4.10 6.71
CA GLN A 37 -2.23 -4.32 7.85
C GLN A 37 -2.03 -3.31 8.97
N MET A 38 -0.97 -2.50 8.93
CA MET A 38 -0.72 -1.48 9.94
C MET A 38 -1.56 -0.24 9.65
N ALA A 39 -2.10 0.39 10.70
CA ALA A 39 -2.78 1.67 10.57
C ALA A 39 -1.76 2.74 10.14
N HIS A 40 -1.93 3.27 8.94
CA HIS A 40 -0.99 4.20 8.32
C HIS A 40 -1.72 5.39 7.71
N ILE A 41 -0.98 6.49 7.52
CA ILE A 41 -1.48 7.71 6.91
C ILE A 41 -0.49 8.10 5.80
N ILE A 42 -1.02 8.46 4.63
CA ILE A 42 -0.25 9.10 3.57
C ILE A 42 -0.16 10.58 3.91
N THR A 43 1.05 11.09 4.17
CA THR A 43 1.26 12.49 4.56
C THR A 43 1.58 13.37 3.36
N GLU A 44 2.27 12.81 2.36
CA GLU A 44 2.65 13.51 1.12
C GLU A 44 2.57 12.55 -0.07
N VAL A 45 2.05 13.03 -1.20
CA VAL A 45 2.04 12.31 -2.49
C VAL A 45 2.92 13.07 -3.47
N TYR A 46 3.91 12.38 -4.02
CA TYR A 46 4.84 12.96 -4.98
C TYR A 46 4.37 12.74 -6.42
N ASP A 47 3.85 11.54 -6.74
CA ASP A 47 3.37 11.24 -8.09
C ASP A 47 2.26 10.16 -8.12
N VAL A 48 1.49 10.14 -9.21
CA VAL A 48 0.55 9.07 -9.55
C VAL A 48 1.20 8.21 -10.64
N ILE A 49 1.71 7.05 -10.23
CA ILE A 49 2.47 6.15 -11.10
C ILE A 49 1.56 5.49 -12.13
N GLU A 50 0.38 5.02 -11.70
CA GLU A 50 -0.50 4.23 -12.57
C GLU A 50 -1.96 4.31 -12.12
N VAL A 51 -2.87 4.24 -13.08
CA VAL A 51 -4.31 4.08 -12.87
C VAL A 51 -4.82 3.02 -13.84
N GLU A 52 -5.31 1.89 -13.32
CA GLU A 52 -5.87 0.80 -14.12
C GLU A 52 -7.35 0.54 -13.78
N PRO A 53 -8.21 0.25 -14.77
CA PRO A 53 -9.57 -0.19 -14.49
C PRO A 53 -9.54 -1.55 -13.79
N VAL A 54 -10.32 -1.71 -12.72
CA VAL A 54 -10.52 -3.02 -12.09
C VAL A 54 -11.58 -3.76 -12.91
N PRO A 55 -11.24 -4.91 -13.53
CA PRO A 55 -12.20 -5.66 -14.31
C PRO A 55 -13.41 -6.06 -13.45
N SER A 56 -14.62 -5.83 -13.95
CA SER A 56 -15.81 -6.37 -13.30
C SER A 56 -15.83 -7.88 -13.50
N LYS A 57 -16.43 -8.65 -12.57
CA LYS A 57 -16.67 -10.10 -12.74
C LYS A 57 -17.48 -10.50 -14.01
N GLY A 58 -17.93 -9.54 -14.82
CA GLY A 58 -18.60 -9.75 -16.11
C GLY A 58 -17.80 -9.29 -17.33
N ASP A 59 -16.58 -8.77 -17.14
CA ASP A 59 -15.70 -8.27 -18.21
C ASP A 59 -14.62 -9.30 -18.60
N GLU A 60 -14.66 -10.51 -18.02
CA GLU A 60 -13.92 -11.66 -18.53
C GLU A 60 -14.57 -12.14 -19.85
N TYR A 61 -14.33 -11.40 -20.93
CA TYR A 61 -14.60 -11.89 -22.28
C TYR A 61 -13.32 -11.82 -23.12
N TYR A 62 -12.84 -13.04 -23.40
CA TYR A 62 -12.07 -13.50 -24.55
C TYR A 62 -11.77 -12.47 -25.64
N ASP A 63 -10.47 -12.25 -25.88
CA ASP A 63 -9.84 -12.46 -27.19
C ASP A 63 -8.34 -12.75 -27.01
#